data_AF-A0A376TVS9-F1
#
_entry.id   AF-A0A376TVS9-F1
#
_cell.length_a   1.000
_cell.length_b   1.000
_cell.length_c   1.000
_cell.angle_alpha   90.00
_cell.angle_beta   90.00
_cell.angle_gamma   90.00
#
_symmetry.space_group_name_H-M   'P 1'
#
loop_
_entity.id
_entity.type
_entity.pdbx_description
1 polymer ?
#
loop_
_entity_poly.entity_id
_entity_poly.type
_entity_poly.pdbx_seq_one_letter_code
_entity_poly.pdbx_strand_id
1 'polypeptide(L)' 'MASLHPARMLGVDGVLGSLKPGKRASVVALDSGLHVQQIWIQGQLASF' A
#
# COMPACT_ATOMS: atom_id res chain seq x y z
N MET A 1 11.81 -2.99 1.61
CA MET A 1 11.94 -3.32 0.18
C MET A 1 10.61 -3.63 -0.51
N ALA A 2 9.51 -3.95 0.19
CA ALA A 2 8.26 -4.43 -0.44
C ALA A 2 7.35 -3.38 -1.11
N SER A 3 7.62 -2.08 -0.95
CA SER A 3 6.72 -1.01 -1.41
C SER A 3 7.46 0.12 -2.13
N LEU A 4 8.20 0.95 -1.39
CA LEU A 4 8.85 2.15 -1.95
C LEU A 4 9.91 1.83 -3.01
N HIS A 5 10.66 0.75 -2.84
CA HIS A 5 11.74 0.38 -3.77
C HIS A 5 11.18 -0.02 -5.15
N PRO A 6 10.22 -0.95 -5.25
CA PRO A 6 9.51 -1.22 -6.50
C PRO A 6 8.84 0.03 -7.09
N ALA A 7 8.20 0.86 -6.26
CA ALA A 7 7.53 2.07 -6.74
C ALA A 7 8.52 3.06 -7.40
N ARG A 8 9.71 3.25 -6.84
CA ARG A 8 10.77 4.08 -7.42
C ARG A 8 11.34 3.48 -8.70
N MET A 9 11.58 2.18 -8.73
CA MET A 9 12.06 1.48 -9.92
C MET A 9 11.11 1.65 -11.11
N LEU A 10 9.80 1.69 -10.85
CA LEU A 10 8.75 1.90 -11.84
C LEU A 10 8.38 3.37 -12.07
N GLY A 11 8.99 4.32 -11.35
CA GLY A 11 8.66 5.75 -11.44
C GLY A 11 7.26 6.13 -10.95
N VAL A 12 6.61 5.28 -10.14
CA VAL A 12 5.25 5.50 -9.60
C VAL A 12 5.25 5.90 -8.13
N ASP A 13 6.43 6.17 -7.55
CA ASP A 13 6.54 6.55 -6.14
C ASP A 13 5.92 7.91 -5.83
N GLY A 14 5.62 8.75 -6.82
CA GLY A 14 4.79 9.95 -6.63
C GLY A 14 3.38 9.63 -6.11
N VAL A 15 2.82 8.47 -6.47
CA VAL A 15 1.43 8.08 -6.15
C VAL A 15 1.32 6.83 -5.26
N LEU A 16 2.35 5.97 -5.24
CA LEU A 16 2.36 4.70 -4.52
C LEU A 16 3.65 4.51 -3.69
N GLY A 17 3.75 3.39 -2.98
CA GLY A 17 4.99 2.95 -2.32
C GLY A 17 5.26 3.55 -0.93
N SER A 18 4.45 4.49 -0.45
CA SER A 18 4.53 4.99 0.93
C SER A 18 3.18 5.54 1.40
N LEU A 19 2.92 5.49 2.71
CA LEU A 19 1.74 6.11 3.31
C LEU A 19 2.04 7.58 3.64
N LYS A 20 1.55 8.50 2.80
CA LYS A 20 1.69 9.96 2.97
C LYS A 20 0.44 10.68 2.43
N PRO A 21 0.08 11.87 2.97
CA PRO A 21 -0.98 12.69 2.39
C PRO A 21 -0.77 12.94 0.89
N GLY A 22 -1.86 12.92 0.11
CA GLY A 22 -1.84 13.12 -1.34
C GLY A 22 -1.49 11.86 -2.15
N LYS A 23 -1.03 10.78 -1.53
CA LYS A 23 -0.79 9.49 -2.22
C LYS A 23 -2.04 8.63 -2.24
N ARG A 24 -2.08 7.69 -3.19
CA ARG A 24 -3.19 6.76 -3.36
C ARG A 24 -3.30 5.84 -2.14
N ALA A 25 -4.50 5.71 -1.60
CA ALA A 25 -4.81 4.86 -0.46
C ALA A 25 -4.88 3.36 -0.85
N SER A 26 -3.76 2.81 -1.31
CA SER A 26 -3.59 1.37 -1.53
C SER A 26 -2.67 0.81 -0.45
N VAL A 27 -3.25 0.13 0.53
CA VAL A 27 -2.59 -0.23 1.81
C VAL A 27 -2.99 -1.65 2.22
N VAL A 28 -2.10 -2.34 2.93
CA VAL A 28 -2.36 -3.63 3.58
C VAL A 28 -2.10 -3.46 5.07
N ALA A 29 -3.07 -3.83 5.91
CA ALA A 29 -2.89 -3.93 7.36
C ALA A 29 -2.53 -5.37 7.74
N LEU A 30 -1.52 -5.51 8.58
CA LEU A 30 -1.02 -6.79 9.09
C LEU A 30 -1.08 -6.78 10.62
N ASP A 31 -1.30 -7.95 11.22
CA ASP A 31 -1.10 -8.14 12.66
C ASP A 31 0.40 -8.38 13.01
N SER A 32 0.68 -8.61 14.29
CA SER A 32 2.04 -8.95 14.76
C SER A 32 2.58 -10.27 14.19
N GLY A 33 1.71 -11.16 13.72
CA GLY A 33 2.05 -12.42 13.07
C GLY A 33 2.22 -12.30 11.56
N LEU A 34 2.10 -11.09 11.00
CA LEU A 34 2.11 -10.80 9.57
C LEU A 34 0.92 -11.37 8.79
N HIS A 35 -0.18 -11.71 9.47
CA HIS A 35 -1.41 -12.09 8.79
C HIS A 35 -2.14 -10.85 8.27
N VAL A 36 -2.61 -10.94 7.03
CA VAL A 36 -3.43 -9.88 6.41
C VAL A 36 -4.74 -9.75 7.15
N GLN A 37 -4.99 -8.55 7.69
CA GLN A 37 -6.24 -8.22 8.36
C GLN A 37 -7.20 -7.52 7.40
N GLN A 38 -6.68 -6.54 6.65
CA GLN A 38 -7.45 -5.71 5.74
C GLN A 38 -6.61 -5.26 4.56
N ILE A 39 -7.24 -5.10 3.41
CA ILE A 39 -6.63 -4.53 2.21
C ILE A 39 -7.51 -3.38 1.75
N TRP A 40 -6.89 -2.23 1.47
CA TRP A 40 -7.53 -1.12 0.78
C TRP A 40 -6.94 -0.98 -0.62
N ILE A 41 -7.81 -0.83 -1.61
CA ILE A 41 -7.45 -0.60 -3.00
C ILE A 41 -8.08 0.73 -3.41
N GLN A 42 -7.24 1.74 -3.65
CA GLN A 42 -7.69 3.10 -4.01
C GLN A 42 -8.69 3.70 -3.01
N GLY A 43 -8.51 3.43 -1.71
CA GLY A 43 -9.36 3.92 -0.63
C GLY A 43 -10.62 3.08 -0.38
N GLN A 44 -10.86 2.03 -1.16
CA GLN A 44 -11.97 1.10 -0.95
C GLN A 44 -11.48 -0.12 -0.17
N LEU A 45 -12.22 -0.53 0.87
CA LEU A 45 -11.95 -1.79 1.56
C LEU A 45 -12.23 -2.94 0.57
N ALA A 46 -11.26 -3.81 0.37
CA ALA A 46 -11.42 -4.97 -0.48
C ALA A 46 -12.10 -6.09 0.32
N SER A 47 -13.17 -6.65 -0.25
CA SER A 47 -13.85 -7.86 0.22
C SER A 47 -13.51 -9.00 -0.73
N PHE A 48 -13.08 -10.15 -0.19
CA PHE A 48 -12.76 -11.36 -0.95
C PHE A 48 -13.61 -12.52 -0.42
#